data_AF-A0A1H5EIT0-F1
#
_entry.id   AF-A0A1H5EIT0-F1
#
_cell.length_a   1.000
_cell.length_b   1.000
_cell.length_c   1.000
_cell.angle_alpha   90.00
_cell.angle_beta   90.00
_cell.angle_gamma   90.00
#
_symmetry.space_group_name_H-M   'P 1'
#
loop_
_entity.id
_entity.type
_entity.pdbx_description
1 polymer ?
#
loop_
_entity_poly.entity_id
_entity_poly.type
_entity_poly.pdbx_seq_one_letter_code
_entity_poly.pdbx_strand_id
1 'polypeptide(L)'
;MRAEQKFKRAALAFSLVAPLLLPTETSAVTVEVARKCNALVAKNFPPRQPGNPAAGSAKGNGQAERDYFKKCVDNGGNVDDTADKDKK
;
A
#
# COMPACT_ATOMS: atom_id res chain seq x y z
N MET A 1 56.53 -22.81 -35.13
CA MET A 1 55.70 -24.01 -35.31
C MET A 1 54.43 -23.89 -34.47
N ARG A 2 53.37 -24.54 -34.93
CA ARG A 2 51.97 -24.50 -34.48
C ARG A 2 51.74 -25.39 -33.23
N ALA A 3 50.62 -25.12 -32.53
CA ALA A 3 49.93 -25.93 -31.51
C ALA A 3 50.33 -25.73 -30.04
N GLU A 4 49.47 -25.69 -29.02
CA GLU A 4 48.01 -25.62 -28.80
C GLU A 4 47.88 -25.59 -27.25
N GLN A 5 47.34 -24.56 -26.58
CA GLN A 5 46.70 -24.77 -25.27
C GLN A 5 45.49 -23.85 -25.08
N LYS A 6 44.36 -24.54 -25.03
CA LYS A 6 42.99 -24.06 -24.94
C LYS A 6 42.69 -23.74 -23.47
N PHE A 7 42.02 -22.62 -23.20
CA PHE A 7 40.70 -22.58 -22.54
C PHE A 7 40.43 -21.18 -21.96
N LYS A 8 39.65 -20.44 -22.75
CA LYS A 8 38.55 -19.57 -22.32
C LYS A 8 38.89 -18.41 -21.37
N ARG A 9 39.26 -17.31 -22.03
CA ARG A 9 38.96 -15.94 -21.61
C ARG A 9 37.49 -15.83 -21.17
N ALA A 10 37.28 -15.53 -19.90
CA ALA A 10 36.07 -14.87 -19.43
C ALA A 10 36.42 -14.12 -18.14
N ALA A 11 36.99 -12.93 -18.31
CA ALA A 11 37.04 -11.97 -17.22
C ALA A 11 35.59 -11.60 -16.90
N LEU A 12 35.05 -12.13 -15.80
CA LEU A 12 33.76 -11.75 -15.26
C LEU A 12 33.89 -10.30 -14.76
N ALA A 13 33.58 -9.34 -15.62
CA ALA A 13 33.36 -7.97 -15.21
C ALA A 13 32.05 -7.92 -14.41
N PHE A 14 32.14 -8.02 -13.09
CA PHE A 14 31.01 -7.75 -12.21
C PHE A 14 30.83 -6.23 -12.15
N SER A 15 30.13 -5.68 -13.14
CA SER A 15 29.74 -4.27 -13.16
C SER A 15 28.77 -4.04 -12.00
N LEU A 16 29.28 -3.46 -10.91
CA LEU A 16 28.47 -2.98 -9.80
C LEU A 16 27.65 -1.80 -10.30
N VAL A 17 26.45 -2.07 -10.81
CA VAL A 17 25.47 -1.04 -11.14
C VAL A 17 25.02 -0.45 -9.80
N ALA A 18 25.53 0.73 -9.46
CA ALA A 18 25.03 1.49 -8.34
C ALA A 18 23.53 1.79 -8.61
N PRO A 19 22.59 1.38 -7.75
CA PRO A 19 21.24 1.89 -7.87
C PRO A 19 21.32 3.38 -7.58
N LEU A 20 21.10 4.18 -8.62
CA LEU A 20 20.86 5.60 -8.49
C LEU A 20 19.74 5.75 -7.44
N LEU A 21 20.05 6.40 -6.32
CA LEU A 21 19.08 6.70 -5.26
C LEU A 21 17.97 7.55 -5.87
N LEU A 22 16.95 6.90 -6.43
CA LEU A 22 15.67 7.53 -6.65
C LEU A 22 15.19 7.95 -5.27
N PRO A 23 14.92 9.24 -5.02
CA PRO A 23 14.21 9.63 -3.81
C PRO A 23 12.88 8.88 -3.86
N THR A 24 12.73 7.87 -3.01
CA THR A 24 11.43 7.31 -2.71
C THR A 24 10.74 8.39 -1.90
N GLU A 25 10.12 9.34 -2.59
CA GLU A 25 9.20 10.31 -2.01
C GLU A 25 8.01 9.51 -1.46
N THR A 26 8.23 8.89 -0.29
CA THR A 26 7.16 8.39 0.56
C THR A 26 6.48 9.65 1.05
N SER A 27 5.52 10.16 0.27
CA SER A 27 4.65 11.27 0.66
C SER A 27 4.00 10.86 1.97
N ALA A 28 4.51 11.41 3.07
CA ALA A 28 3.99 11.11 4.39
C ALA A 28 2.50 11.48 4.38
N VAL A 29 1.65 10.52 4.73
CA VAL A 29 0.22 10.78 4.84
C VAL A 29 0.05 11.97 5.77
N THR A 30 -0.47 13.08 5.26
CA THR A 30 -0.65 14.27 6.07
C THR A 30 -1.64 13.94 7.18
N VAL A 31 -1.46 14.55 8.36
CA VAL A 31 -2.34 14.33 9.52
C VAL A 31 -3.81 14.57 9.14
N GLU A 32 -4.05 15.52 8.25
CA GLU A 32 -5.40 15.83 7.76
C GLU A 32 -5.99 14.70 6.91
N VAL A 33 -5.23 14.13 5.97
CA VAL A 33 -5.68 12.99 5.15
C VAL A 33 -5.94 11.77 6.03
N ALA A 34 -5.05 11.47 6.99
CA ALA A 34 -5.24 10.36 7.92
C ALA A 34 -6.52 10.51 8.76
N ARG A 35 -6.80 11.72 9.27
CA ARG A 35 -8.03 11.99 10.03
C ARG A 35 -9.28 11.83 9.17
N LYS A 36 -9.29 12.35 7.94
CA LYS A 36 -10.41 12.18 7.00
C LYS A 36 -10.66 10.70 6.71
N CYS A 37 -9.62 9.95 6.38
CA CYS A 37 -9.74 8.53 6.07
C CYS A 37 -10.22 7.69 7.26
N ASN A 38 -9.75 7.97 8.47
CA ASN A 38 -10.26 7.30 9.68
C ASN A 38 -11.74 7.57 9.91
N ALA A 39 -12.20 8.81 9.69
CA ALA A 39 -13.62 9.14 9.81
C ALA A 39 -14.47 8.41 8.76
N LEU A 40 -14.00 8.34 7.52
CA LEU A 40 -14.68 7.62 6.43
C LEU A 40 -14.72 6.11 6.69
N VAL A 41 -13.62 5.53 7.17
CA VAL A 41 -13.57 4.11 7.58
C VAL A 41 -14.58 3.84 8.69
N ALA A 42 -14.60 4.65 9.75
CA ALA A 42 -15.53 4.46 10.87
C ALA A 42 -17.02 4.53 10.45
N LYS A 43 -17.34 5.37 9.44
CA LYS A 43 -18.69 5.46 8.86
C LYS A 43 -19.05 4.25 8.02
N ASN A 44 -18.15 3.83 7.13
CA ASN A 44 -18.40 2.75 6.18
C ASN A 44 -18.25 1.35 6.80
N PHE A 45 -17.45 1.22 7.86
CA PHE A 45 -17.13 -0.04 8.52
C PHE A 45 -17.47 0.04 10.02
N PRO A 46 -18.73 0.27 10.40
CA PRO A 46 -19.12 0.39 11.81
C PRO A 46 -18.83 -0.91 12.57
N PRO A 47 -18.44 -0.87 13.87
CA PRO A 47 -18.16 -2.08 14.65
C PRO A 47 -19.42 -2.94 14.84
N ARG A 48 -19.28 -4.27 14.80
CA ARG A 48 -20.38 -5.22 15.11
C ARG A 48 -20.88 -5.11 16.54
N GLN A 49 -19.95 -4.88 17.46
CA GLN A 49 -20.24 -4.71 18.87
C GLN A 49 -19.57 -3.42 19.35
N PRO A 50 -20.35 -2.43 19.81
CA PRO A 50 -19.80 -1.22 20.39
C PRO A 50 -18.80 -1.56 21.50
N GLY A 51 -17.59 -0.98 21.43
CA GLY A 51 -16.54 -1.19 22.43
C GLY A 51 -15.76 -2.50 22.32
N ASN A 52 -16.05 -3.38 21.35
CA ASN A 52 -15.28 -4.61 21.12
C ASN A 52 -14.63 -4.64 19.73
N PRO A 53 -13.35 -4.21 19.61
CA PRO A 53 -12.62 -4.24 18.33
C PRO A 53 -12.47 -5.65 17.73
N ALA A 54 -12.45 -6.70 18.56
CA ALA A 54 -12.29 -8.07 18.09
C ALA A 54 -13.53 -8.61 17.34
N ALA A 55 -14.69 -7.98 17.53
CA ALA A 55 -15.91 -8.33 16.78
C ALA A 55 -15.82 -7.93 15.29
N GLY A 56 -14.86 -7.07 14.94
CA GLY A 56 -14.67 -6.53 13.59
C GLY A 56 -15.83 -5.64 13.14
N SER A 57 -15.88 -5.37 11.84
CA SER A 57 -16.89 -4.49 11.24
C SER A 57 -18.20 -5.22 10.90
N ALA A 58 -19.33 -4.56 11.12
CA ALA A 58 -20.65 -5.00 10.70
C ALA A 58 -20.82 -5.01 9.18
N LYS A 59 -20.01 -4.22 8.45
CA LYS A 59 -19.98 -4.18 6.99
C LYS A 59 -18.61 -4.66 6.50
N GLY A 60 -18.60 -5.63 5.60
CA GLY A 60 -17.35 -6.16 5.04
C GLY A 60 -16.50 -6.95 6.04
N ASN A 61 -15.18 -6.94 5.81
CA ASN A 61 -14.18 -7.64 6.62
C ASN A 61 -12.96 -6.73 6.84
N GLY A 62 -12.02 -7.16 7.71
CA GLY A 62 -10.84 -6.34 8.03
C GLY A 62 -9.90 -6.09 6.85
N GLN A 63 -9.94 -6.91 5.80
CA GLN A 63 -9.17 -6.64 4.57
C GLN A 63 -9.82 -5.51 3.78
N ALA A 64 -11.13 -5.56 3.57
CA ALA A 64 -11.88 -4.52 2.88
C ALA A 64 -11.76 -3.15 3.59
N GLU A 65 -11.71 -3.13 4.92
CA GLU A 65 -11.47 -1.92 5.71
C GLU A 65 -10.09 -1.32 5.42
N ARG A 66 -9.03 -2.15 5.40
CA ARG A 66 -7.66 -1.74 5.06
C ARG A 66 -7.53 -1.26 3.62
N ASP A 67 -8.15 -1.97 2.68
CA ASP A 67 -8.14 -1.61 1.26
C ASP A 67 -8.87 -0.27 1.03
N TYR A 68 -9.98 -0.04 1.73
CA TYR A 68 -10.70 1.24 1.69
C TYR A 68 -9.87 2.38 2.27
N PHE A 69 -9.22 2.17 3.43
CA PHE A 69 -8.30 3.17 4.00
C PHE A 69 -7.16 3.50 3.03
N LYS A 70 -6.53 2.48 2.45
CA LYS A 70 -5.48 2.67 1.44
C LYS A 70 -5.98 3.48 0.25
N LYS A 71 -7.13 3.12 -0.31
CA LYS A 71 -7.75 3.89 -1.39
C LYS A 71 -8.02 5.34 -0.99
N CYS A 72 -8.49 5.58 0.23
CA CYS A 72 -8.72 6.91 0.74
C CYS A 72 -7.43 7.74 0.79
N VAL A 73 -6.33 7.16 1.31
CA VAL A 73 -5.02 7.79 1.35
C VAL A 73 -4.49 8.08 -0.06
N ASP A 74 -4.58 7.11 -0.95
CA ASP A 74 -4.13 7.23 -2.35
C ASP A 74 -4.91 8.33 -3.11
N ASN A 75 -6.14 8.65 -2.70
CA ASN A 75 -6.97 9.74 -3.24
C ASN A 75 -6.92 11.04 -2.39
N GLY A 76 -5.93 11.19 -1.50
CA GLY A 76 -5.77 12.42 -0.72
C GLY A 76 -6.92 12.71 0.25
N GLY A 77 -7.62 11.68 0.72
CA GLY A 77 -8.74 11.81 1.64
C GLY A 77 -10.11 11.98 0.98
N ASN A 78 -10.21 11.84 -0.35
CA ASN A 78 -11.47 11.99 -1.09
C ASN A 78 -11.90 10.67 -1.72
N VAL A 79 -12.81 9.95 -1.05
CA VAL A 79 -13.46 8.74 -1.58
C VAL A 79 -14.95 8.81 -1.30
N ASP A 80 -15.77 8.37 -2.26
CA ASP A 80 -17.22 8.35 -2.11
C ASP A 80 -17.64 7.49 -0.92
N ASP A 81 -18.34 8.09 0.04
CA ASP A 81 -19.05 7.37 1.09
C ASP A 81 -20.09 6.46 0.42
N THR A 82 -19.94 5.15 0.59
CA THR A 82 -20.93 4.16 0.14
C THR A 82 -21.98 3.85 1.20
N ALA A 83 -21.78 4.25 2.46
CA ALA A 83 -22.77 4.13 3.53
C ALA A 83 -24.07 4.88 3.22
N ASP A 84 -24.02 6.01 2.53
CA ASP A 84 -25.22 6.76 2.13
C ASP A 84 -26.01 6.10 0.99
N LYS A 85 -25.40 5.20 0.20
CA LYS A 85 -26.06 4.55 -0.94
C LYS A 85 -26.92 3.35 -0.54
N ASP A 86 -26.78 2.84 0.68
CA ASP A 86 -27.59 1.72 1.20
C ASP A 86 -28.82 2.19 2.00
N LYS A 87 -29.13 3.50 2.00
CA LYS A 87 -30.29 4.09 2.70
C LYS A 87 -31.45 4.43 1.74
N LYS A 88 -31.72 3.55 0.76
CA LYS A 88 -32.94 3.60 -0.05
C LYS A 88 -33.75 2.32 0.06
#